data_AF-G0A7I9-F1
#
_entry.id   AF-G0A7I9-F1
#
_cell.length_a   1.000
_cell.length_b   1.000
_cell.length_c   1.000
_cell.angle_alpha   90.00
_cell.angle_beta   90.00
_cell.angle_gamma   90.00
#
_symmetry.space_group_name_H-M   'P 1'
#
loop_
_entity.id
_entity.type
_entity.pdbx_description
1 polymer ?
#
loop_
_entity_poly.entity_id
_entity_poly.type
_entity_poly.pdbx_seq_one_letter_code
_entity_poly.pdbx_strand_id
1 'polypeptide(L)'
;MSCIFCSSEGTYQSVAHIVPESLGGKTSPIGKPGVTCDACNQYFGQKVESKALQSFPFSGFRVLTGVPSKKGTMPKIQTTAGVVHATGNSGVVQLEPRSDELRRLINSGKVNQLRIIAEVTEPLAVCRTLLKIGLEQLGKHFYEVATSERVRAARDFARRPARSEHWWFIIQANPVKYVSGAHQYTNSSIEIIEREGVLISVLHLLGVSTMIPLEQGTLPPEPRELPEPEYRIIIAKC
;
A
#
# COMPACT_ATOMS: atom_id res chain seq x y z
N MET A 1 12.36 -17.58 -17.87
CA MET A 1 11.44 -16.44 -17.62
C MET A 1 12.29 -15.19 -17.49
N SER A 2 11.90 -14.11 -18.15
CA SER A 2 12.48 -12.79 -17.96
C SER A 2 11.76 -12.03 -16.83
N CYS A 3 12.46 -11.10 -16.19
CA CYS A 3 11.85 -10.23 -15.18
C CYS A 3 10.75 -9.37 -15.84
N ILE A 4 9.55 -9.31 -15.26
CA ILE A 4 8.45 -8.52 -15.84
C ILE A 4 8.81 -7.03 -15.93
N PHE A 5 9.55 -6.49 -14.95
CA PHE A 5 9.82 -5.06 -14.87
C PHE A 5 11.01 -4.57 -15.72
N CYS A 6 12.00 -5.43 -15.96
CA CYS A 6 13.22 -5.01 -16.67
C CYS A 6 13.63 -5.92 -17.82
N SER A 7 12.86 -6.98 -18.08
CA SER A 7 13.11 -7.96 -19.14
C SER A 7 14.48 -8.66 -19.07
N SER A 8 15.23 -8.51 -17.98
CA SER A 8 16.47 -9.28 -17.79
C SER A 8 16.15 -10.76 -17.76
N GLU A 9 17.06 -11.58 -18.26
CA GLU A 9 16.99 -13.03 -18.17
C GLU A 9 17.97 -13.53 -17.11
N GLY A 10 17.67 -14.68 -16.49
CA GLY A 10 18.56 -15.33 -15.55
C GLY A 10 17.84 -16.12 -14.45
N THR A 11 18.64 -16.75 -13.60
CA THR A 11 18.18 -17.41 -12.38
C THR A 11 18.20 -16.40 -11.23
N TYR A 12 17.06 -16.19 -10.58
CA TYR A 12 16.93 -15.26 -9.46
C TYR A 12 16.85 -16.03 -8.16
N GLN A 13 17.57 -15.58 -7.13
CA GLN A 13 17.65 -16.30 -5.87
C GLN A 13 16.68 -15.75 -4.82
N SER A 14 16.29 -14.48 -4.91
CA SER A 14 15.41 -13.86 -3.92
C SER A 14 13.94 -14.20 -4.13
N VAL A 15 13.23 -14.38 -3.02
CA VAL A 15 11.77 -14.45 -3.02
C VAL A 15 11.23 -13.02 -3.03
N ALA A 16 10.49 -12.65 -4.07
CA ALA A 16 9.75 -11.41 -4.12
C ALA A 16 8.41 -11.59 -3.39
N HIS A 17 8.12 -10.73 -2.42
CA HIS A 17 6.80 -10.68 -1.79
C HIS A 17 5.92 -9.75 -2.57
N ILE A 18 4.78 -10.21 -3.09
CA ILE A 18 3.82 -9.40 -3.85
C ILE A 18 3.40 -8.20 -3.01
N VAL A 19 2.89 -8.47 -1.81
CA VAL A 19 2.62 -7.45 -0.79
C VAL A 19 3.85 -7.36 0.12
N PRO A 20 4.34 -6.16 0.46
CA PRO A 20 5.46 -6.03 1.41
C PRO A 20 5.18 -6.75 2.73
N GLU A 21 6.18 -7.44 3.30
CA GLU A 21 6.07 -8.11 4.61
C GLU A 21 5.61 -7.14 5.71
N SER A 22 5.95 -5.86 5.59
CA SER A 22 5.52 -4.81 6.53
C SER A 22 4.02 -4.44 6.41
N LEU A 23 3.29 -5.06 5.48
CA LEU A 23 1.83 -4.99 5.36
C LEU A 23 1.18 -6.36 5.59
N GLY A 24 1.68 -7.41 4.92
CA GLY A 24 1.10 -8.76 5.00
C GLY A 24 1.64 -9.63 6.14
N GLY A 25 2.61 -9.14 6.91
CA GLY A 25 3.28 -9.90 7.95
C GLY A 25 4.05 -11.11 7.40
N LYS A 26 4.22 -12.15 8.23
CA LYS A 26 4.92 -13.39 7.87
C LYS A 26 4.18 -14.22 6.80
N THR A 27 2.89 -14.00 6.65
CA THR A 27 2.02 -14.70 5.69
C THR A 27 1.83 -13.88 4.40
N SER A 28 2.66 -12.86 4.18
CA SER A 28 2.51 -11.99 3.02
C SER A 28 2.62 -12.78 1.71
N PRO A 29 1.69 -12.60 0.75
CA PRO A 29 1.71 -13.31 -0.52
C PRO A 29 3.06 -13.19 -1.24
N ILE A 30 3.64 -14.33 -1.62
CA ILE A 30 4.87 -14.40 -2.40
C ILE A 30 4.58 -14.56 -3.90
N GLY A 31 5.44 -13.96 -4.71
CA GLY A 31 5.44 -14.08 -6.16
C GLY A 31 5.93 -15.45 -6.63
N LYS A 32 5.66 -15.78 -7.88
CA LYS A 32 6.23 -16.98 -8.51
C LYS A 32 7.74 -16.74 -8.74
N PRO A 33 8.63 -17.70 -8.40
CA PRO A 33 10.05 -17.58 -8.70
C PRO A 33 10.27 -17.28 -10.19
N GLY A 34 11.17 -16.35 -10.49
CA GLY A 34 11.44 -15.95 -11.88
C GLY A 34 10.61 -14.78 -12.41
N VAL A 35 9.57 -14.32 -11.70
CA VAL A 35 8.73 -13.17 -12.14
C VAL A 35 9.46 -11.84 -11.98
N THR A 36 10.11 -11.63 -10.83
CA THR A 36 10.84 -10.40 -10.50
C THR A 36 12.30 -10.76 -10.22
N CYS A 37 13.24 -10.10 -10.89
CA CYS A 37 14.67 -10.31 -10.62
C CYS A 37 15.12 -9.66 -9.30
N ASP A 38 16.25 -10.13 -8.77
CA ASP A 38 16.81 -9.66 -7.49
C ASP A 38 17.04 -8.14 -7.47
N ALA A 39 17.52 -7.57 -8.59
CA ALA A 39 17.75 -6.13 -8.71
C ALA A 39 16.45 -5.31 -8.66
N CYS A 40 15.38 -5.78 -9.32
CA CYS A 40 14.08 -5.10 -9.26
C CYS A 40 13.43 -5.26 -7.88
N ASN A 41 13.48 -6.47 -7.31
CA ASN A 41 12.97 -6.74 -5.96
C ASN A 41 13.63 -5.82 -4.93
N GLN A 42 14.96 -5.72 -4.95
CA GLN A 42 15.72 -4.83 -4.08
C GLN A 42 15.38 -3.35 -4.33
N TYR A 43 15.27 -2.94 -5.60
CA TYR A 43 14.94 -1.57 -5.98
C TYR A 43 13.58 -1.15 -5.41
N PHE A 44 12.54 -1.96 -5.61
CA PHE A 44 11.21 -1.66 -5.08
C PHE A 44 11.22 -1.55 -3.57
N GLY A 45 11.81 -2.53 -2.87
CA GLY A 45 11.88 -2.51 -1.41
C GLY A 45 12.59 -1.28 -0.85
N GLN A 46 13.71 -0.88 -1.45
CA GLN A 46 14.55 0.21 -0.93
C GLN A 46 14.07 1.60 -1.35
N LYS A 47 13.63 1.77 -2.60
CA LYS A 47 13.39 3.10 -3.20
C LYS A 47 11.92 3.47 -3.33
N VAL A 48 11.01 2.50 -3.29
CA VAL A 48 9.59 2.70 -3.56
C VAL A 48 8.76 2.35 -2.33
N GLU A 49 8.76 1.08 -1.92
CA GLU A 49 7.93 0.57 -0.83
C GLU A 49 8.29 1.22 0.51
N SER A 50 9.58 1.45 0.79
CA SER A 50 10.03 2.12 2.01
C SER A 50 9.38 3.48 2.26
N LYS A 51 9.13 4.25 1.19
CA LYS A 51 8.43 5.54 1.22
C LYS A 51 6.92 5.36 1.30
N ALA A 52 6.37 4.47 0.48
CA ALA A 52 4.94 4.18 0.47
C ALA A 52 4.43 3.76 1.87
N LEU A 53 5.19 2.92 2.57
CA LEU A 53 4.86 2.41 3.91
C LEU A 53 4.83 3.48 5.02
N GLN A 54 5.29 4.70 4.72
CA GLN A 54 5.25 5.86 5.62
C GLN A 54 4.10 6.84 5.28
N SER A 55 3.41 6.63 4.16
CA SER A 55 2.27 7.42 3.70
C SER A 55 0.95 6.69 3.94
N PHE A 56 -0.15 7.44 4.02
CA PHE A 56 -1.49 6.85 3.95
C PHE A 56 -1.68 6.15 2.58
N PRO A 57 -2.41 5.02 2.49
CA PRO A 57 -3.13 4.33 3.58
C PRO A 57 -2.26 3.41 4.45
N PHE A 58 -1.04 3.12 4.02
CA PHE A 58 -0.20 2.10 4.63
C PHE A 58 0.29 2.46 6.04
N SER A 59 0.62 3.71 6.31
CA SER A 59 1.05 4.14 7.65
C SER A 59 -0.04 3.94 8.70
N GLY A 60 -1.27 4.34 8.39
CA GLY A 60 -2.45 4.15 9.25
C GLY A 60 -2.76 2.67 9.47
N PHE A 61 -2.81 1.88 8.38
CA PHE A 61 -2.98 0.44 8.47
C PHE A 61 -1.94 -0.20 9.39
N ARG A 62 -0.65 0.10 9.20
CA ARG A 62 0.44 -0.50 9.97
C ARG A 62 0.35 -0.17 11.46
N VAL A 63 0.09 1.10 11.80
CA VAL A 63 -0.02 1.51 13.21
C VAL A 63 -1.22 0.85 13.90
N LEU A 64 -2.36 0.76 13.21
CA LEU A 64 -3.60 0.24 13.79
C LEU A 64 -3.66 -1.29 13.82
N THR A 65 -2.95 -1.98 12.93
CA THR A 65 -2.85 -3.45 12.94
C THR A 65 -1.66 -3.96 13.74
N GLY A 66 -0.66 -3.11 13.97
CA GLY A 66 0.56 -3.48 14.69
C GLY A 66 1.45 -4.46 13.93
N VAL A 67 1.39 -4.50 12.61
CA VAL A 67 2.29 -5.36 11.80
C VAL A 67 3.73 -4.85 11.93
N PRO A 68 4.64 -5.64 12.51
CA PRO A 68 6.03 -5.24 12.66
C PRO A 68 6.75 -5.22 11.31
N SER A 69 7.82 -4.45 11.23
CA SER A 69 8.75 -4.56 10.09
C SER A 69 9.47 -5.92 10.08
N LYS A 70 10.18 -6.21 8.99
CA LYS A 70 11.04 -7.40 8.88
C LYS A 70 12.05 -7.54 10.03
N LYS A 71 12.50 -6.41 10.60
CA LYS A 71 13.44 -6.37 11.75
C LYS A 71 12.74 -6.45 13.11
N GLY A 72 11.43 -6.66 13.16
CA GLY A 72 10.65 -6.69 14.39
C GLY A 72 10.30 -5.32 14.96
N THR A 73 10.71 -4.22 14.33
CA THR A 73 10.38 -2.86 14.80
C THR A 73 8.91 -2.54 14.58
N MET A 74 8.23 -2.06 15.63
CA MET A 74 6.83 -1.65 15.59
C MET A 74 6.65 -0.32 14.84
N PRO A 75 5.57 -0.17 14.07
CA PRO A 75 5.28 1.07 13.35
C PRO A 75 4.86 2.19 14.31
N LYS A 76 5.17 3.43 13.90
CA LYS A 76 4.76 4.64 14.58
C LYS A 76 4.40 5.73 13.58
N ILE A 77 3.55 6.68 13.98
CA ILE A 77 3.16 7.83 13.17
C ILE A 77 3.17 9.11 14.02
N GLN A 78 3.65 10.20 13.42
CA GLN A 78 3.57 11.52 14.04
C GLN A 78 2.16 12.09 13.87
N THR A 79 1.61 12.65 14.95
CA THR A 79 0.31 13.33 14.95
C THR A 79 0.41 14.68 15.63
N THR A 80 -0.67 15.46 15.58
CA THR A 80 -0.79 16.73 16.30
C THR A 80 -0.81 16.54 17.83
N ALA A 81 -1.18 15.35 18.31
CA ALA A 81 -1.20 15.00 19.73
C ALA A 81 0.15 14.46 20.24
N GLY A 82 1.07 14.12 19.35
CA GLY A 82 2.34 13.47 19.68
C GLY A 82 2.61 12.25 18.80
N VAL A 83 3.42 11.32 19.30
CA VAL A 83 3.80 10.11 18.56
C VAL A 83 2.85 8.97 18.93
N VAL A 84 2.22 8.37 17.92
CA VAL A 84 1.37 7.20 18.09
C VAL A 84 2.19 5.97 17.72
N HIS A 85 2.35 5.06 18.68
CA HIS A 85 3.07 3.80 18.53
C HIS A 85 2.08 2.64 18.47
N ALA A 86 2.33 1.68 17.59
CA ALA A 86 1.59 0.43 17.61
C ALA A 86 1.97 -0.43 18.82
N THR A 87 0.98 -1.10 19.41
CA THR A 87 1.21 -1.99 20.56
C THR A 87 1.37 -3.46 20.19
N GLY A 88 1.00 -3.83 18.96
CA GLY A 88 0.95 -5.23 18.50
C GLY A 88 -0.43 -5.86 18.70
N ASN A 89 -1.29 -5.21 19.50
CA ASN A 89 -2.70 -5.54 19.60
C ASN A 89 -3.48 -4.69 18.60
N SER A 90 -4.23 -5.34 17.70
CA SER A 90 -5.02 -4.64 16.69
C SER A 90 -6.03 -3.69 17.33
N GLY A 91 -6.16 -2.49 16.77
CA GLY A 91 -7.04 -1.43 17.27
C GLY A 91 -6.52 -0.71 18.52
N VAL A 92 -5.43 -1.18 19.14
CA VAL A 92 -4.85 -0.57 20.36
C VAL A 92 -3.53 0.11 20.02
N VAL A 93 -3.48 1.41 20.31
CA VAL A 93 -2.29 2.25 20.10
C VAL A 93 -1.84 2.89 21.40
N GLN A 94 -0.55 3.18 21.49
CA GLN A 94 0.02 3.98 22.57
C GLN A 94 0.29 5.39 22.05
N LEU A 95 -0.25 6.40 22.74
CA LEU A 95 0.09 7.79 22.49
C LEU A 95 1.21 8.23 23.44
N GLU A 96 2.30 8.72 22.87
CA GLU A 96 3.30 9.53 23.55
C GLU A 96 2.93 11.01 23.35
N PRO A 97 2.34 11.69 24.36
CA PRO A 97 1.85 13.06 24.19
C PRO A 97 2.98 14.04 23.93
N ARG A 98 2.74 15.04 23.07
CA ARG A 98 3.74 16.07 22.74
C ARG A 98 4.14 16.99 23.92
N SER A 99 3.35 17.02 25.00
CA SER A 99 3.61 17.85 26.18
C SER A 99 2.96 17.27 27.45
N ASP A 100 3.48 17.66 28.61
CA ASP A 100 2.92 17.28 29.92
C ASP A 100 1.54 17.90 30.18
N GLU A 101 1.28 19.08 29.61
CA GLU A 101 -0.05 19.68 29.63
C GLU A 101 -1.08 18.77 28.94
N LEU A 102 -0.78 18.31 27.73
CA LEU A 102 -1.67 17.40 27.01
C LEU A 102 -1.85 16.08 27.76
N ARG A 103 -0.78 15.54 28.36
CA ARG A 103 -0.85 14.36 29.23
C ARG A 103 -1.83 14.56 30.39
N ARG A 104 -1.79 15.71 31.07
CA ARG A 104 -2.75 16.05 32.14
C ARG A 104 -4.18 16.15 31.62
N LEU A 105 -4.39 16.77 30.46
CA LEU A 105 -5.71 16.88 29.85
C LEU A 105 -6.31 15.52 29.47
N ILE A 106 -5.50 14.60 28.92
CA ILE A 106 -5.89 13.22 28.63
C ILE A 106 -6.27 12.49 29.92
N ASN A 107 -5.41 12.53 30.95
CA ASN A 107 -5.66 11.84 32.23
C ASN A 107 -6.91 12.38 32.94
N SER A 108 -7.22 13.66 32.78
CA SER A 108 -8.44 14.27 33.33
C SER A 108 -9.72 13.99 32.51
N GLY A 109 -9.61 13.30 31.38
CA GLY A 109 -10.73 13.02 30.46
C GLY A 109 -11.17 14.21 29.59
N LYS A 110 -10.53 15.38 29.71
CA LYS A 110 -10.83 16.57 28.90
C LYS A 110 -10.43 16.41 27.43
N VAL A 111 -9.43 15.58 27.15
CA VAL A 111 -9.07 15.15 25.79
C VAL A 111 -9.33 13.65 25.70
N ASN A 112 -10.31 13.27 24.89
CA ASN A 112 -10.78 11.89 24.74
C ASN A 112 -10.82 11.43 23.27
N GLN A 113 -10.31 12.25 22.34
CA GLN A 113 -10.26 11.96 20.91
C GLN A 113 -8.83 12.14 20.38
N LEU A 114 -8.40 11.18 19.57
CA LEU A 114 -7.18 11.23 18.78
C LEU A 114 -7.56 11.33 17.29
N ARG A 115 -6.95 12.26 16.56
CA ARG A 115 -7.12 12.39 15.11
C ARG A 115 -5.83 12.01 14.41
N ILE A 116 -5.92 11.02 13.52
CA ILE A 116 -4.84 10.64 12.61
C ILE A 116 -5.21 11.18 11.23
N ILE A 117 -4.33 11.99 10.65
CA ILE A 117 -4.57 12.58 9.33
C ILE A 117 -4.38 11.50 8.26
N ALA A 118 -5.43 11.26 7.49
CA ALA A 118 -5.42 10.30 6.38
C ALA A 118 -4.85 10.93 5.10
N GLU A 119 -3.67 11.51 5.14
CA GLU A 119 -3.05 12.18 3.98
C GLU A 119 -2.07 11.27 3.24
N VAL A 120 -2.21 11.22 1.91
CA VAL A 120 -1.26 10.52 1.04
C VAL A 120 -0.08 11.45 0.77
N THR A 121 0.89 11.46 1.68
CA THR A 121 2.07 12.34 1.62
C THR A 121 3.07 11.91 0.54
N GLU A 122 3.08 10.63 0.15
CA GLU A 122 3.98 10.08 -0.87
C GLU A 122 3.17 9.43 -2.02
N PRO A 123 2.36 10.19 -2.77
CA PRO A 123 1.42 9.64 -3.75
C PRO A 123 2.11 8.82 -4.84
N LEU A 124 3.29 9.26 -5.31
CA LEU A 124 4.07 8.54 -6.30
C LEU A 124 4.59 7.20 -5.77
N ALA A 125 5.08 7.16 -4.54
CA ALA A 125 5.56 5.91 -3.95
C ALA A 125 4.40 4.92 -3.73
N VAL A 126 3.26 5.39 -3.20
CA VAL A 126 2.06 4.57 -2.99
C VAL A 126 1.57 4.01 -4.32
N CYS A 127 1.43 4.84 -5.35
CA CYS A 127 0.99 4.41 -6.67
C CYS A 127 1.90 3.32 -7.26
N ARG A 128 3.22 3.51 -7.18
CA ARG A 128 4.20 2.55 -7.71
C ARG A 128 4.21 1.24 -6.93
N THR A 129 4.01 1.28 -5.61
CA THR A 129 3.82 0.08 -4.79
C THR A 129 2.55 -0.68 -5.17
N LEU A 130 1.43 0.03 -5.39
CA LEU A 130 0.18 -0.59 -5.83
C LEU A 130 0.30 -1.25 -7.21
N LEU A 131 0.92 -0.58 -8.17
CA LEU A 131 1.22 -1.17 -9.48
C LEU A 131 2.08 -2.41 -9.35
N LYS A 132 3.14 -2.35 -8.55
CA LYS A 132 4.02 -3.49 -8.31
C LYS A 132 3.22 -4.67 -7.74
N ILE A 133 2.39 -4.46 -6.72
CA ILE A 133 1.52 -5.49 -6.13
C ILE A 133 0.64 -6.13 -7.21
N GLY A 134 -0.06 -5.32 -8.00
CA GLY A 134 -0.94 -5.82 -9.06
C GLY A 134 -0.21 -6.57 -10.17
N LEU A 135 0.91 -6.03 -10.64
CA LEU A 135 1.73 -6.62 -11.70
C LEU A 135 2.38 -7.94 -11.27
N GLU A 136 2.84 -8.07 -10.02
CA GLU A 136 3.39 -9.33 -9.53
C GLU A 136 2.30 -10.37 -9.25
N GLN A 137 1.12 -9.95 -8.80
CA GLN A 137 -0.05 -10.83 -8.70
C GLN A 137 -0.46 -11.35 -10.08
N LEU A 138 -0.53 -10.46 -11.08
CA LEU A 138 -0.76 -10.84 -12.47
C LEU A 138 0.35 -11.76 -12.98
N GLY A 139 1.62 -11.45 -12.72
CA GLY A 139 2.77 -12.26 -13.15
C GLY A 139 2.81 -13.66 -12.51
N LYS A 140 2.32 -13.80 -11.28
CA LYS A 140 2.21 -15.10 -10.60
C LYS A 140 1.25 -16.05 -11.29
N HIS A 141 0.11 -15.54 -11.77
CA HIS A 141 -0.98 -16.36 -12.30
C HIS A 141 -1.07 -16.34 -13.83
N PHE A 142 -0.68 -15.23 -14.47
CA PHE A 142 -0.83 -14.92 -15.89
C PHE A 142 0.43 -14.23 -16.43
N TYR A 143 1.57 -14.93 -16.33
CA TYR A 143 2.89 -14.39 -16.68
C TYR A 143 2.96 -13.78 -18.09
N GLU A 144 2.36 -14.42 -19.09
CA GLU A 144 2.34 -13.95 -20.48
C GLU A 144 1.61 -12.60 -20.62
N VAL A 145 0.51 -12.40 -19.88
CA VAL A 145 -0.19 -11.12 -19.83
C VAL A 145 0.68 -10.08 -19.12
N ALA A 146 1.32 -10.46 -18.02
CA ALA A 146 2.20 -9.58 -17.27
C ALA A 146 3.43 -9.11 -18.06
N THR A 147 3.91 -9.85 -19.06
CA THR A 147 5.01 -9.44 -19.94
C THR A 147 4.55 -8.79 -21.25
N SER A 148 3.26 -8.89 -21.59
CA SER A 148 2.68 -8.34 -22.82
C SER A 148 2.74 -6.81 -22.91
N GLU A 149 2.42 -6.29 -24.10
CA GLU A 149 2.33 -4.84 -24.34
C GLU A 149 1.23 -4.17 -23.51
N ARG A 150 0.14 -4.90 -23.25
CA ARG A 150 -1.07 -4.42 -22.57
C ARG A 150 -0.76 -3.68 -21.27
N VAL A 151 0.16 -4.23 -20.47
CA VAL A 151 0.54 -3.65 -19.18
C VAL A 151 1.93 -3.03 -19.18
N ARG A 152 2.57 -2.83 -20.35
CA ARG A 152 3.94 -2.28 -20.44
C ARG A 152 4.06 -0.94 -19.72
N ALA A 153 3.15 -0.01 -19.99
CA ALA A 153 3.16 1.31 -19.39
C ALA A 153 3.07 1.27 -17.86
N ALA A 154 2.28 0.35 -17.30
CA ALA A 154 2.23 0.14 -15.84
C ALA A 154 3.57 -0.38 -15.29
N ARG A 155 4.25 -1.29 -16.00
CA ARG A 155 5.58 -1.78 -15.58
C ARG A 155 6.63 -0.68 -15.60
N ASP A 156 6.64 0.13 -16.65
CA ASP A 156 7.55 1.25 -16.80
C ASP A 156 7.27 2.32 -15.73
N PHE A 157 6.01 2.73 -15.52
CA PHE A 157 5.65 3.68 -14.46
C PHE A 157 5.98 3.17 -13.06
N ALA A 158 5.73 1.88 -12.78
CA ALA A 158 6.08 1.28 -11.50
C ALA A 158 7.59 1.34 -11.24
N ARG A 159 8.42 0.95 -12.22
CA ARG A 159 9.86 0.84 -12.02
C ARG A 159 10.61 2.16 -12.21
N ARG A 160 10.25 2.95 -13.21
CA ARG A 160 11.02 4.11 -13.70
C ARG A 160 10.10 5.11 -14.44
N PRO A 161 9.18 5.77 -13.73
CA PRO A 161 8.27 6.72 -14.37
C PRO A 161 9.06 7.84 -15.05
N ALA A 162 8.64 8.23 -16.25
CA ALA A 162 9.24 9.36 -16.94
C ALA A 162 8.69 10.68 -16.40
N ARG A 163 9.45 11.77 -16.58
CA ARG A 163 9.04 13.10 -16.15
C ARG A 163 7.68 13.46 -16.77
N SER A 164 6.78 14.05 -15.99
CA SER A 164 5.43 14.43 -16.42
C SER A 164 4.46 13.28 -16.66
N GLU A 165 4.88 12.02 -16.51
CA GLU A 165 3.94 10.91 -16.42
C GLU A 165 3.10 11.02 -15.15
N HIS A 166 1.88 10.52 -15.25
CA HIS A 166 0.98 10.43 -14.13
C HIS A 166 0.18 9.14 -14.19
N TRP A 167 -0.28 8.72 -13.02
CA TRP A 167 -1.12 7.55 -12.85
C TRP A 167 -2.09 7.81 -11.70
N TRP A 168 -3.27 7.20 -11.75
CA TRP A 168 -4.26 7.38 -10.72
C TRP A 168 -4.54 6.08 -9.97
N PHE A 169 -4.99 6.22 -8.74
CA PHE A 169 -5.51 5.11 -7.96
C PHE A 169 -6.60 5.63 -7.02
N ILE A 170 -7.48 4.73 -6.59
CA ILE A 170 -8.54 5.02 -5.65
C ILE A 170 -8.18 4.39 -4.30
N ILE A 171 -8.43 5.12 -3.23
CA ILE A 171 -8.45 4.59 -1.87
C ILE A 171 -9.88 4.64 -1.36
N GLN A 172 -10.35 3.52 -0.81
CA GLN A 172 -11.48 3.47 0.09
C GLN A 172 -10.97 3.20 1.50
N ALA A 173 -11.38 4.01 2.49
CA ALA A 173 -10.96 3.80 3.88
C ALA A 173 -12.15 3.83 4.83
N ASN A 174 -12.28 2.80 5.66
CA ASN A 174 -13.27 2.71 6.71
C ASN A 174 -12.58 2.57 8.07
N PRO A 175 -12.42 3.67 8.82
CA PRO A 175 -11.65 3.65 10.06
C PRO A 175 -12.29 2.81 11.17
N VAL A 176 -13.60 2.59 11.13
CA VAL A 176 -14.32 1.79 12.13
C VAL A 176 -13.81 0.35 12.11
N LYS A 177 -13.50 -0.19 10.92
CA LYS A 177 -12.99 -1.56 10.77
C LYS A 177 -11.64 -1.80 11.46
N TYR A 178 -10.82 -0.77 11.66
CA TYR A 178 -9.56 -0.91 12.42
C TYR A 178 -9.78 -1.11 13.91
N VAL A 179 -10.87 -0.54 14.45
CA VAL A 179 -11.14 -0.52 15.89
C VAL A 179 -12.07 -1.67 16.27
N SER A 180 -13.08 -1.99 15.44
CA SER A 180 -14.02 -3.07 15.70
C SER A 180 -13.52 -4.46 15.24
N GLY A 181 -12.53 -4.51 14.36
CA GLY A 181 -12.00 -5.74 13.75
C GLY A 181 -10.87 -6.42 14.52
N ALA A 182 -10.60 -6.02 15.78
CA ALA A 182 -9.41 -6.37 16.56
C ALA A 182 -9.15 -7.87 16.81
N HIS A 183 -10.06 -8.76 16.39
CA HIS A 183 -9.98 -10.21 16.63
C HIS A 183 -10.07 -11.09 15.38
N GLN A 184 -10.07 -10.53 14.16
CA GLN A 184 -10.14 -11.32 12.94
C GLN A 184 -8.92 -11.10 12.05
N TYR A 185 -8.32 -12.21 11.63
CA TYR A 185 -7.14 -12.33 10.77
C TYR A 185 -6.99 -11.18 9.76
N THR A 186 -5.82 -10.56 9.72
CA THR A 186 -5.40 -9.56 8.74
C THR A 186 -5.15 -10.19 7.37
N ASN A 187 -6.14 -10.89 6.80
CA ASN A 187 -6.01 -11.44 5.47
C ASN A 187 -6.04 -10.29 4.46
N SER A 188 -4.88 -9.93 3.94
CA SER A 188 -4.81 -9.12 2.72
C SER A 188 -5.24 -9.98 1.54
N SER A 189 -6.11 -9.48 0.66
CA SER A 189 -6.40 -10.11 -0.63
C SER A 189 -6.04 -9.19 -1.78
N ILE A 190 -5.69 -9.79 -2.91
CA ILE A 190 -5.34 -9.08 -4.14
C ILE A 190 -6.15 -9.73 -5.25
N GLU A 191 -6.95 -8.92 -5.92
CA GLU A 191 -7.78 -9.34 -7.03
C GLU A 191 -7.30 -8.63 -8.29
N ILE A 192 -7.28 -9.38 -9.40
CA ILE A 192 -7.11 -8.82 -10.73
C ILE A 192 -8.45 -9.00 -11.42
N ILE A 193 -9.10 -7.88 -11.75
CA ILE A 193 -10.39 -7.86 -12.42
C ILE A 193 -10.25 -7.17 -13.77
N GLU A 194 -11.13 -7.51 -14.70
CA GLU A 194 -11.27 -6.81 -15.96
C GLU A 194 -12.61 -6.06 -15.97
N ARG A 195 -12.56 -4.74 -16.18
CA ARG A 195 -13.75 -3.88 -16.30
C ARG A 195 -13.63 -3.08 -17.57
N GLU A 196 -14.64 -3.18 -18.44
CA GLU A 196 -14.67 -2.44 -19.71
C GLU A 196 -13.39 -2.64 -20.56
N GLY A 197 -12.81 -3.86 -20.51
CA GLY A 197 -11.58 -4.20 -21.23
C GLY A 197 -10.28 -3.72 -20.56
N VAL A 198 -10.34 -3.15 -19.35
CA VAL A 198 -9.19 -2.68 -18.58
C VAL A 198 -8.89 -3.63 -17.43
N LEU A 199 -7.64 -4.07 -17.32
CA LEU A 199 -7.14 -4.77 -16.14
C LEU A 199 -6.95 -3.81 -14.97
N ILE A 200 -7.54 -4.17 -13.84
CA ILE A 200 -7.50 -3.41 -12.60
C ILE A 200 -7.02 -4.33 -11.48
N SER A 201 -6.08 -3.85 -10.67
CA SER A 201 -5.71 -4.51 -9.42
C SER A 201 -6.46 -3.87 -8.25
N VAL A 202 -7.08 -4.73 -7.45
CA VAL A 202 -7.73 -4.34 -6.20
C VAL A 202 -6.99 -5.00 -5.04
N LEU A 203 -6.50 -4.20 -4.11
CA LEU A 203 -5.88 -4.67 -2.87
C LEU A 203 -6.83 -4.37 -1.72
N HIS A 204 -7.22 -5.42 -1.00
CA HIS A 204 -7.97 -5.33 0.25
C HIS A 204 -7.04 -5.55 1.43
N LEU A 205 -7.06 -4.59 2.35
CA LEU A 205 -6.47 -4.65 3.67
C LEU A 205 -7.59 -4.46 4.70
N LEU A 206 -7.31 -4.78 5.98
CA LEU A 206 -8.26 -4.43 7.04
C LEU A 206 -8.51 -2.92 7.02
N GLY A 207 -9.77 -2.51 6.88
CA GLY A 207 -10.19 -1.10 6.89
C GLY A 207 -9.79 -0.26 5.67
N VAL A 208 -9.04 -0.79 4.70
CA VAL A 208 -8.65 -0.09 3.48
C VAL A 208 -8.80 -0.99 2.27
N SER A 209 -9.39 -0.47 1.20
CA SER A 209 -9.32 -1.06 -0.12
C SER A 209 -8.68 -0.06 -1.07
N THR A 210 -7.91 -0.55 -2.04
CA THR A 210 -7.34 0.29 -3.09
C THR A 210 -7.62 -0.32 -4.44
N MET A 211 -7.77 0.54 -5.44
CA MET A 211 -8.00 0.15 -6.83
C MET A 211 -7.05 0.93 -7.73
N ILE A 212 -6.39 0.24 -8.66
CA ILE A 212 -5.45 0.85 -9.60
C ILE A 212 -5.52 0.16 -10.98
N PRO A 213 -5.62 0.91 -12.09
CA PRO A 213 -5.54 0.31 -13.41
C PRO A 213 -4.11 -0.17 -13.68
N LEU A 214 -3.99 -1.32 -14.34
CA LEU A 214 -2.72 -1.88 -14.83
C LEU A 214 -2.44 -1.51 -16.29
N GLU A 215 -3.25 -0.62 -16.86
CA GLU A 215 -3.16 -0.13 -18.23
C GLU A 215 -3.22 1.40 -18.25
N GLN A 216 -2.49 2.03 -19.17
CA GLN A 216 -2.44 3.48 -19.32
C GLN A 216 -3.64 4.02 -20.10
N GLY A 217 -3.93 5.32 -19.97
CA GLY A 217 -4.93 6.01 -20.78
C GLY A 217 -6.36 5.82 -20.29
N THR A 218 -6.52 5.15 -19.16
CA THR A 218 -7.79 5.05 -18.46
C THR A 218 -8.03 6.31 -17.65
N LEU A 219 -9.25 6.83 -17.71
CA LEU A 219 -9.66 7.95 -16.86
C LEU A 219 -10.13 7.40 -15.50
N PRO A 220 -9.85 8.11 -14.40
CA PRO A 220 -10.49 7.77 -13.13
C PRO A 220 -12.02 7.96 -13.27
N PRO A 221 -12.82 7.23 -12.47
CA PRO A 221 -14.26 7.49 -12.36
C PRO A 221 -14.55 8.95 -12.01
N GLU A 222 -15.73 9.43 -12.39
CA GLU A 222 -16.12 10.80 -12.09
C GLU A 222 -16.30 10.98 -10.57
N PRO A 223 -15.86 12.11 -9.96
CA PRO A 223 -15.94 12.30 -8.51
C PRO A 223 -17.35 12.11 -7.91
N ARG A 224 -18.40 12.39 -8.69
CA ARG A 224 -19.81 12.18 -8.28
C ARG A 224 -20.18 10.70 -8.05
N GLU A 225 -19.43 9.77 -8.65
CA GLU A 225 -19.63 8.33 -8.52
C GLU A 225 -18.97 7.78 -7.24
N LEU A 226 -18.05 8.55 -6.65
CA LEU A 226 -17.19 8.16 -5.55
C LEU A 226 -17.27 9.21 -4.43
N PRO A 227 -18.27 9.13 -3.53
CA PRO A 227 -18.48 10.15 -2.52
C PRO A 227 -17.31 10.23 -1.54
N GLU A 228 -16.78 11.45 -1.37
CA GLU A 228 -15.87 11.77 -0.27
C GLU A 228 -16.63 11.78 1.08
N PRO A 229 -15.95 11.47 2.21
CA PRO A 229 -14.53 11.13 2.33
C PRO A 229 -14.23 9.63 2.15
N GLU A 230 -15.25 8.81 1.87
CA GLU A 230 -15.11 7.35 1.83
C GLU A 230 -14.19 6.90 0.70
N TYR A 231 -14.34 7.49 -0.48
CA TYR A 231 -13.50 7.25 -1.64
C TYR A 231 -12.66 8.47 -1.97
N ARG A 232 -11.41 8.25 -2.37
CA ARG A 232 -10.50 9.31 -2.79
C ARG A 232 -9.73 8.88 -4.02
N ILE A 233 -9.81 9.71 -5.07
CA ILE A 233 -8.99 9.56 -6.27
C ILE A 233 -7.69 10.32 -6.05
N ILE A 234 -6.56 9.63 -6.19
CA ILE A 234 -5.22 10.21 -6.06
C ILE A 234 -4.54 10.16 -7.42
N ILE A 235 -4.04 11.30 -7.88
CA ILE A 235 -3.22 11.40 -9.09
C ILE A 235 -1.76 11.54 -8.68
N ALA A 236 -0.98 10.48 -8.90
CA ALA A 236 0.46 10.48 -8.72
C ALA A 236 1.14 11.06 -9.97
N LYS A 237 2.03 12.03 -9.79
CA LYS A 237 2.81 12.65 -10.88
C LYS A 237 4.31 12.48 -10.61
N CYS A 238 5.10 12.26 -11.66
CA CYS A 238 6.56 12.19 -11.61
C CYS A 238 7.24 13.52 -11.98
#